data_AF-A0A1F8V8G7-F1
#
_entry.id   AF-A0A1F8V8G7-F1
#
_cell.length_a   1.000
_cell.length_b   1.000
_cell.length_c   1.000
_cell.angle_alpha   90.00
_cell.angle_beta   90.00
_cell.angle_gamma   90.00
#
_symmetry.space_group_name_H-M   'P 1'
#
loop_
_entity.id
_entity.type
_entity.pdbx_description
1 polymer ?
#
loop_
_entity_poly.entity_id
_entity_poly.type
_entity_poly.pdbx_seq_one_letter_code
_entity_poly.pdbx_strand_id
1 'polypeptide(L)'
;MTDISPSNAPKNKIGFIAYSFNANGFVDHFEVQLIDCIAYKGFMKQLIIRYCLTAIVIVSCIPSYADNSATNVTTVASHPYLTALWGTPANEPRLYLGMWSVHATDKKRNNHNQMLGGSYGMYTAGTLVNSYFKRAYTVGIQRFWLMGPLKHDINYELGYRLGLVTGYKGHNILGIEAVKNSPIIPYVQLVFGLNYKYVGWEISAPSPYVLSTGFYIRFL
;
A
#
# COMPACT_ATOMS: atom_id res chain seq x y z
N MET A 1 18.16 -32.02 41.69
CA MET A 1 18.96 -31.80 40.47
C MET A 1 18.02 -32.07 39.31
N THR A 2 17.54 -31.10 38.53
CA THR A 2 17.97 -29.72 38.26
C THR A 2 16.73 -28.87 37.96
N ASP A 3 16.65 -27.70 38.60
CA ASP A 3 15.71 -26.61 38.29
C ASP A 3 15.93 -26.07 36.88
N ILE A 4 14.86 -25.71 36.18
CA ILE A 4 14.91 -24.85 34.99
C ILE A 4 14.09 -23.60 35.29
N SER A 5 14.81 -22.52 35.58
CA SER A 5 14.33 -21.14 35.77
C SER A 5 13.64 -20.59 34.52
N PRO A 6 12.48 -19.92 34.63
CA PRO A 6 11.84 -19.21 33.52
C PRO A 6 12.46 -17.81 33.39
N SER A 7 13.68 -17.70 32.87
CA SER A 7 14.36 -16.41 32.78
C SER A 7 15.15 -16.15 31.49
N ASN A 8 14.72 -16.65 30.33
CA ASN A 8 15.33 -16.29 29.03
C ASN A 8 14.42 -16.49 27.80
N ALA A 9 13.17 -15.99 27.82
CA ALA A 9 12.38 -15.85 26.59
C ALA A 9 12.63 -14.47 25.96
N PRO A 10 13.13 -14.37 24.70
CA PRO A 10 13.30 -13.08 24.03
C PRO A 10 11.94 -12.40 23.82
N LYS A 11 11.77 -11.19 24.36
CA LYS A 11 10.50 -10.44 24.45
C LYS A 11 10.01 -9.76 23.16
N ASN A 12 10.60 -10.00 22.00
CA ASN A 12 10.28 -9.24 20.78
C ASN A 12 10.00 -10.13 19.55
N LYS A 13 9.03 -11.05 19.64
CA LYS A 13 8.47 -11.71 18.44
C LYS A 13 7.15 -11.05 18.07
N ILE A 14 7.15 -10.23 17.02
CA ILE A 14 5.91 -9.85 16.31
C ILE A 14 5.77 -10.85 15.16
N GLY A 15 4.97 -11.88 15.36
CA GLY A 15 4.54 -12.78 14.29
C GLY A 15 3.30 -12.23 13.61
N PHE A 16 3.28 -12.19 12.28
CA PHE A 16 2.05 -12.02 11.52
C PHE A 16 1.56 -13.40 11.11
N ILE A 17 0.33 -13.74 11.49
CA ILE A 17 -0.35 -14.95 11.02
C ILE A 17 -1.07 -14.57 9.72
N ALA A 18 -0.60 -15.12 8.60
CA ALA A 18 -1.30 -15.03 7.33
C ALA A 18 -2.05 -16.35 7.10
N TYR A 19 -3.35 -16.26 6.79
CA TYR A 19 -4.16 -17.40 6.41
C TYR A 19 -4.28 -17.44 4.88
N SER A 20 -3.98 -18.60 4.28
CA SER A 20 -4.33 -18.88 2.89
C SER A 20 -5.52 -19.82 2.86
N PHE A 21 -6.51 -19.51 2.03
CA PHE A 21 -7.69 -20.35 1.83
C PHE A 21 -7.59 -21.03 0.47
N ASN A 22 -7.61 -22.37 0.45
CA ASN A 22 -7.83 -23.13 -0.78
C ASN A 22 -9.36 -23.37 -0.96
N ALA A 23 -9.81 -23.53 -2.20
CA ALA A 23 -11.19 -23.76 -2.63
C ALA A 23 -11.91 -24.95 -1.95
N ASN A 24 -11.19 -25.81 -1.23
CA ASN A 24 -11.74 -26.93 -0.47
C ASN A 24 -11.76 -26.71 1.06
N GLY A 25 -11.47 -25.50 1.55
CA GLY A 25 -11.63 -25.14 2.97
C GLY A 25 -10.56 -25.70 3.92
N PHE A 26 -9.46 -26.28 3.42
CA PHE A 26 -8.33 -26.68 4.26
C PHE A 26 -7.37 -25.52 4.52
N VAL A 27 -6.96 -25.39 5.78
CA VAL A 27 -5.99 -24.40 6.27
C VAL A 27 -4.60 -25.00 6.17
N ASP A 28 -3.81 -24.54 5.21
CA ASP A 28 -2.37 -24.79 5.22
C ASP A 28 -1.70 -23.72 6.09
N HIS A 29 -1.11 -24.15 7.21
CA HIS A 29 -0.35 -23.28 8.11
C HIS A 29 0.97 -22.89 7.46
N PHE A 30 1.13 -21.61 7.11
CA PHE A 30 2.41 -21.06 6.65
C PHE A 30 2.94 -20.08 7.69
N GLU A 31 3.95 -20.49 8.46
CA GLU A 31 4.61 -19.65 9.46
C GLU A 31 5.73 -18.85 8.77
N VAL A 32 5.49 -17.58 8.49
CA VAL A 32 6.55 -16.68 7.98
C VAL A 32 7.32 -16.13 9.18
N GLN A 33 8.46 -16.75 9.50
CA GLN A 33 9.39 -16.25 10.50
C GLN A 33 10.25 -15.12 9.90
N LEU A 34 10.03 -13.88 10.36
CA LEU A 34 11.00 -12.79 10.16
C LEU A 34 12.16 -12.99 11.15
N ILE A 35 13.26 -13.54 10.65
CA ILE A 35 14.53 -13.56 11.38
C ILE A 35 15.11 -12.15 11.37
N ASP A 36 15.57 -11.70 12.55
CA ASP A 36 16.21 -10.41 12.80
C ASP A 36 17.22 -10.03 11.71
N CYS A 37 16.94 -8.96 10.96
CA CYS A 37 17.90 -8.30 10.09
C CYS A 37 18.23 -6.91 10.64
N ILE A 38 18.96 -6.89 11.74
CA ILE A 38 19.66 -5.70 12.22
C ILE A 38 21.00 -5.61 11.48
N ALA A 39 21.18 -4.48 10.78
CA ALA A 39 22.44 -3.93 10.28
C ALA A 39 23.11 -4.64 9.08
N TYR A 40 22.79 -4.24 7.84
CA TYR A 40 23.79 -4.21 6.75
C TYR A 40 23.39 -3.20 5.65
N LYS A 41 24.26 -2.21 5.38
CA LYS A 41 24.04 -1.13 4.38
C LYS A 41 23.82 -1.63 2.93
N GLY A 42 24.11 -2.90 2.62
CA GLY A 42 23.84 -3.53 1.32
C GLY A 42 22.42 -4.08 1.13
N PHE A 43 21.64 -4.23 2.20
CA PHE A 43 20.29 -4.82 2.16
C PHE A 43 19.27 -3.93 1.45
N MET A 44 19.50 -2.62 1.39
CA MET A 44 18.53 -1.63 0.90
C MET A 44 18.31 -1.71 -0.62
N LYS A 45 19.35 -2.02 -1.42
CA LYS A 45 19.18 -2.31 -2.85
C LYS A 45 18.39 -3.61 -3.06
N GLN A 46 18.65 -4.62 -2.22
CA GLN A 46 17.87 -5.86 -2.27
C GLN A 46 16.44 -5.67 -1.78
N LEU A 47 16.16 -4.75 -0.85
CA LEU A 47 14.80 -4.48 -0.37
C LEU A 47 13.95 -3.75 -1.41
N ILE A 48 14.53 -2.82 -2.18
CA ILE A 48 13.82 -2.15 -3.30
C ILE A 48 13.55 -3.16 -4.42
N ILE A 49 14.54 -3.99 -4.78
CA ILE A 49 14.37 -5.08 -5.75
C ILE A 49 13.34 -6.09 -5.23
N ARG A 50 13.38 -6.43 -3.94
CA ARG A 50 12.41 -7.34 -3.29
C ARG A 50 11.03 -6.71 -3.14
N TYR A 51 10.88 -5.39 -2.99
CA TYR A 51 9.60 -4.68 -2.93
C TYR A 51 8.95 -4.64 -4.31
N CYS A 52 9.73 -4.37 -5.35
CA CYS A 52 9.31 -4.54 -6.74
C CYS A 52 8.98 -6.01 -7.06
N LEU A 53 9.79 -6.97 -6.58
CA LEU A 53 9.54 -8.39 -6.77
C LEU A 53 8.40 -8.95 -5.91
N THR A 54 8.14 -8.43 -4.71
CA THR A 54 6.97 -8.85 -3.90
C THR A 54 5.69 -8.28 -4.47
N ALA A 55 5.71 -7.06 -5.02
CA ALA A 55 4.61 -6.58 -5.84
C ALA A 55 4.37 -7.51 -7.06
N ILE A 56 5.42 -8.04 -7.69
CA ILE A 56 5.32 -9.03 -8.78
C ILE A 56 4.83 -10.40 -8.28
N VAL A 57 5.26 -10.88 -7.10
CA VAL A 57 4.86 -12.18 -6.55
C VAL A 57 3.40 -12.17 -6.05
N ILE A 58 2.92 -11.06 -5.48
CA ILE A 58 1.50 -10.92 -5.12
C ILE A 58 0.60 -10.99 -6.38
N VAL A 59 1.08 -10.48 -7.53
CA VAL A 59 0.39 -10.63 -8.82
C VAL A 59 0.35 -12.08 -9.32
N SER A 60 1.33 -12.93 -8.94
CA SER A 60 1.35 -14.35 -9.32
C SER A 60 0.43 -15.26 -8.49
N CYS A 61 -0.14 -14.74 -7.39
CA CYS A 61 -1.06 -15.49 -6.53
C CYS A 61 -2.54 -15.14 -6.74
N ILE A 62 -2.88 -14.37 -7.79
CA ILE A 62 -4.28 -14.09 -8.13
C ILE A 62 -4.83 -15.33 -8.86
N PRO A 63 -5.76 -16.10 -8.26
CA PRO A 63 -6.46 -17.14 -9.02
C PRO A 63 -7.25 -16.46 -10.14
N SER A 64 -6.88 -16.74 -11.39
CA SER A 64 -7.63 -16.36 -12.57
C SER A 64 -9.00 -17.03 -12.52
N TYR A 65 -10.03 -16.33 -12.04
CA TYR A 65 -11.41 -16.79 -12.16
C TYR A 65 -11.86 -16.54 -13.60
N ALA A 66 -11.61 -17.51 -14.47
CA ALA A 66 -12.12 -17.50 -15.84
C ALA A 66 -13.58 -17.99 -15.83
N ASP A 67 -14.51 -17.10 -16.14
CA ASP A 67 -15.92 -17.42 -16.36
C ASP A 67 -16.09 -18.04 -17.75
N ASN A 68 -16.53 -19.30 -17.79
CA ASN A 68 -16.78 -20.05 -19.02
C ASN A 68 -18.21 -19.78 -19.50
N SER A 69 -18.45 -18.59 -20.07
CA SER A 69 -19.68 -18.31 -20.82
C SER A 69 -19.33 -17.79 -22.20
N ALA A 70 -19.47 -18.67 -23.19
CA ALA A 70 -19.17 -18.40 -24.58
C ALA A 70 -20.11 -17.34 -25.18
N THR A 71 -19.54 -16.22 -25.64
CA THR A 71 -20.16 -15.38 -26.66
C THR A 71 -19.08 -14.81 -27.57
N ASN A 72 -19.24 -15.05 -28.89
CA ASN A 72 -18.34 -14.59 -29.94
C ASN A 72 -18.25 -13.06 -29.95
N VAL A 73 -17.14 -12.52 -29.45
CA VAL A 73 -16.73 -11.14 -29.62
C VAL A 73 -15.33 -11.15 -30.20
N THR A 74 -15.14 -10.42 -31.29
CA THR A 74 -13.86 -10.17 -31.95
C THR A 74 -12.78 -9.84 -30.92
N THR A 75 -11.92 -10.82 -30.64
CA THR A 75 -10.90 -10.75 -29.58
C THR A 75 -9.77 -9.83 -30.04
N VAL A 76 -9.89 -8.54 -29.73
CA VAL A 76 -8.69 -7.71 -29.51
C VAL A 76 -7.89 -8.46 -28.45
N ALA A 77 -6.66 -8.85 -28.77
CA ALA A 77 -5.78 -9.59 -27.86
C ALA A 77 -5.55 -8.79 -26.56
N SER A 78 -6.47 -8.92 -25.62
CA SER A 78 -6.39 -8.34 -24.31
C SER A 78 -5.36 -9.17 -23.55
N HIS A 79 -4.20 -8.59 -23.28
CA HIS A 79 -3.18 -9.22 -22.45
C HIS A 79 -3.71 -9.26 -21.00
N PRO A 80 -4.21 -10.41 -20.52
CA PRO A 80 -4.99 -10.45 -19.28
C PRO A 80 -4.16 -10.01 -18.07
N TYR A 81 -2.84 -10.23 -18.12
CA TYR A 81 -1.90 -9.81 -17.10
C TYR A 81 -1.70 -8.28 -17.04
N LEU A 82 -1.75 -7.57 -18.17
CA LEU A 82 -1.66 -6.10 -18.17
C LEU A 82 -2.94 -5.48 -17.63
N THR A 83 -4.09 -6.05 -17.99
CA THR A 83 -5.39 -5.62 -17.45
C THR A 83 -5.46 -5.85 -15.94
N ALA A 84 -5.00 -7.00 -15.47
CA ALA A 84 -4.92 -7.30 -14.04
C ALA A 84 -3.97 -6.35 -13.30
N LEU A 85 -2.80 -6.04 -13.87
CA LEU A 85 -1.83 -5.12 -13.28
C LEU A 85 -2.36 -3.67 -13.25
N TRP A 86 -3.18 -3.27 -14.23
CA TRP A 86 -3.77 -1.94 -14.29
C TRP A 86 -4.88 -1.73 -13.25
N GLY A 87 -5.62 -2.79 -12.92
CA GLY A 87 -6.70 -2.74 -11.93
C GLY A 87 -7.89 -1.88 -12.37
N THR A 88 -8.81 -1.65 -11.43
CA THR A 88 -10.06 -0.89 -11.64
C THR A 88 -10.09 0.38 -10.79
N PRO A 89 -10.78 1.45 -11.23
CA PRO A 89 -11.03 2.61 -10.38
C PRO A 89 -12.02 2.28 -9.25
N ALA A 90 -12.05 3.11 -8.21
CA ALA A 90 -13.20 3.12 -7.30
C ALA A 90 -14.43 3.68 -8.02
N ASN A 91 -15.60 3.11 -7.71
CA ASN A 91 -16.88 3.59 -8.22
C ASN A 91 -17.35 4.85 -7.49
N GLU A 92 -16.96 4.98 -6.21
CA GLU A 92 -17.49 6.01 -5.30
C GLU A 92 -16.50 7.18 -5.13
N PRO A 93 -16.99 8.43 -5.14
CA PRO A 93 -16.20 9.58 -4.72
C PRO A 93 -15.76 9.47 -3.26
N ARG A 94 -14.59 10.01 -2.94
CA ARG A 94 -14.04 9.98 -1.57
C ARG A 94 -13.49 11.33 -1.15
N LEU A 95 -13.66 11.64 0.12
CA LEU A 95 -13.00 12.75 0.81
C LEU A 95 -12.06 12.15 1.85
N TYR A 96 -10.77 12.42 1.72
CA TYR A 96 -9.72 11.97 2.63
C TYR A 96 -9.43 13.08 3.64
N LEU A 97 -9.37 12.70 4.92
CA LEU A 97 -9.23 13.62 6.05
C LEU A 97 -8.23 13.06 7.05
N GLY A 98 -7.21 13.86 7.34
CA GLY A 98 -6.16 13.50 8.26
C GLY A 98 -5.24 12.42 7.70
N MET A 99 -3.97 12.52 8.04
CA MET A 99 -2.99 11.50 7.73
C MET A 99 -1.90 11.57 8.78
N TRP A 100 -1.39 10.43 9.19
CA TRP A 100 -0.24 10.27 10.07
C TRP A 100 0.79 9.43 9.36
N SER A 101 2.06 9.81 9.48
CA SER A 101 3.16 9.12 8.83
C SER A 101 4.20 8.65 9.84
N VAL A 102 4.71 7.46 9.62
CA VAL A 102 5.79 6.84 10.38
C VAL A 102 6.94 6.55 9.43
N HIS A 103 8.11 7.12 9.75
CA HIS A 103 9.36 6.92 9.05
C HIS A 103 10.20 5.90 9.82
N ALA A 104 10.52 4.77 9.19
CA ALA A 104 11.31 3.71 9.80
C ALA A 104 12.76 4.16 10.11
N THR A 105 13.30 5.06 9.30
CA THR A 105 14.71 5.48 9.36
C THR A 105 14.95 6.81 10.09
N ASP A 106 13.89 7.61 10.31
CA ASP A 106 14.01 8.92 10.97
C ASP A 106 12.73 9.27 11.75
N LYS A 107 12.65 8.82 13.01
CA LYS A 107 11.48 9.01 13.86
C LYS A 107 11.13 10.50 14.11
N LYS A 108 12.08 11.43 13.94
CA LYS A 108 11.82 12.88 14.08
C LYS A 108 10.90 13.42 12.99
N ARG A 109 10.73 12.66 11.90
CA ARG A 109 9.83 12.99 10.79
C ARG A 109 8.44 12.38 10.91
N ASN A 110 8.17 11.63 11.98
CA ASN A 110 6.83 11.13 12.25
C ASN A 110 5.93 12.32 12.57
N ASN A 111 4.83 12.46 11.84
CA ASN A 111 4.00 13.65 12.01
C ASN A 111 2.54 13.40 11.62
N HIS A 112 1.66 14.23 12.16
CA HIS A 112 0.34 14.46 11.61
C HIS A 112 0.49 15.36 10.38
N ASN A 113 0.15 14.83 9.21
CA ASN A 113 0.38 15.47 7.93
C ASN A 113 -0.77 16.41 7.51
N GLN A 114 -1.82 16.61 8.32
CA GLN A 114 -2.94 17.51 8.01
C GLN A 114 -3.48 17.33 6.58
N MET A 115 -3.68 16.07 6.19
CA MET A 115 -4.08 15.74 4.83
C MET A 115 -5.54 16.13 4.60
N LEU A 116 -5.78 16.75 3.46
CA LEU A 116 -7.10 17.00 2.90
C LEU A 116 -7.03 16.66 1.40
N GLY A 117 -7.88 15.78 0.93
CA GLY A 117 -7.90 15.42 -0.48
C GLY A 117 -9.19 14.73 -0.88
N GLY A 118 -9.31 14.42 -2.16
CA GLY A 118 -10.44 13.68 -2.67
C GLY A 118 -10.09 12.81 -3.85
N SER A 119 -10.99 11.88 -4.16
CA SER A 119 -10.93 11.10 -5.38
C SER A 119 -12.30 11.00 -6.04
N TYR A 120 -12.31 10.97 -7.37
CA TYR A 120 -13.50 10.76 -8.19
C TYR A 120 -13.13 9.87 -9.38
N GLY A 121 -13.78 8.71 -9.48
CA GLY A 121 -13.39 7.67 -10.42
C GLY A 121 -11.93 7.24 -10.19
N MET A 122 -11.10 7.39 -11.23
CA MET A 122 -9.66 7.10 -11.11
C MET A 122 -8.82 8.26 -10.59
N TYR A 123 -9.34 9.48 -10.57
CA TYR A 123 -8.54 10.67 -10.30
C TYR A 123 -8.44 10.94 -8.81
N THR A 124 -7.29 11.42 -8.38
CA THR A 124 -7.01 11.82 -7.00
C THR A 124 -6.35 13.18 -7.00
N ALA A 125 -6.69 14.00 -6.00
CA ALA A 125 -6.03 15.25 -5.73
C ALA A 125 -6.04 15.53 -4.22
N GLY A 126 -5.04 16.24 -3.72
CA GLY A 126 -5.03 16.60 -2.31
C GLY A 126 -3.82 17.40 -1.90
N THR A 127 -3.79 17.70 -0.61
CA THR A 127 -2.72 18.45 0.02
C THR A 127 -2.39 17.89 1.39
N LEU A 128 -1.13 18.04 1.80
CA LEU A 128 -0.61 17.57 3.10
C LEU A 128 0.62 18.40 3.51
N VAL A 129 0.96 18.38 4.79
CA VAL A 129 2.23 18.86 5.34
C VAL A 129 3.23 17.70 5.27
N ASN A 130 4.29 17.89 4.50
CA ASN A 130 5.32 16.86 4.31
C ASN A 130 6.29 16.78 5.50
N SER A 131 7.23 15.84 5.44
CA SER A 131 8.24 15.62 6.47
C SER A 131 9.27 16.75 6.61
N TYR A 132 9.21 17.76 5.74
CA TYR A 132 10.00 18.99 5.81
C TYR A 132 9.17 20.18 6.30
N PHE A 133 7.98 19.92 6.88
CA PHE A 133 7.05 20.93 7.39
C PHE A 133 6.56 21.91 6.31
N LYS A 134 6.59 21.51 5.04
CA LYS A 134 6.09 22.30 3.90
C LYS A 134 4.78 21.72 3.39
N ARG A 135 3.88 22.61 2.94
CA ARG A 135 2.65 22.22 2.25
C ARG A 135 3.02 21.63 0.89
N ALA A 136 2.56 20.41 0.65
CA ALA A 136 2.70 19.66 -0.58
C ALA A 136 1.33 19.47 -1.23
N TYR A 137 1.29 19.45 -2.56
CA TYR A 137 0.08 19.19 -3.33
C TYR A 137 0.32 18.00 -4.23
N THR A 138 -0.67 17.13 -4.32
CA THR A 138 -0.63 15.91 -5.11
C THR A 138 -1.80 15.87 -6.10
N VAL A 139 -1.54 15.34 -7.28
CA VAL A 139 -2.54 14.93 -8.27
C VAL A 139 -2.10 13.59 -8.86
N GLY A 140 -3.05 12.73 -9.21
CA GLY A 140 -2.70 11.44 -9.77
C GLY A 140 -3.90 10.55 -10.05
N ILE A 141 -3.61 9.29 -10.29
CA ILE A 141 -4.60 8.23 -10.45
C ILE A 141 -4.50 7.21 -9.32
N GLN A 142 -5.63 6.58 -9.01
CA GLN A 142 -5.75 5.47 -8.09
C GLN A 142 -6.44 4.29 -8.77
N ARG A 143 -5.87 3.11 -8.58
CA ARG A 143 -6.35 1.85 -9.13
C ARG A 143 -6.29 0.78 -8.07
N PHE A 144 -7.23 -0.16 -8.15
CA PHE A 144 -7.36 -1.28 -7.23
C PHE A 144 -7.19 -2.58 -7.97
N TRP A 145 -6.35 -3.45 -7.44
CA TRP A 145 -6.21 -4.82 -7.91
C TRP A 145 -7.28 -5.71 -7.32
N LEU A 146 -7.61 -5.49 -6.04
CA LEU A 146 -8.62 -6.25 -5.31
C LEU A 146 -9.54 -5.28 -4.58
N MET A 147 -10.84 -5.54 -4.66
CA MET A 147 -11.85 -4.87 -3.85
C MET A 147 -12.99 -5.85 -3.61
N GLY A 148 -13.60 -5.81 -2.42
CA GLY A 148 -14.74 -6.65 -2.15
C GLY A 148 -15.22 -6.62 -0.71
N PRO A 149 -16.36 -7.29 -0.45
CA PRO A 149 -16.86 -7.45 0.91
C PRO A 149 -15.95 -8.39 1.71
N LEU A 150 -15.74 -8.07 2.99
CA LEU A 150 -15.04 -8.92 3.94
C LEU A 150 -16.04 -9.58 4.90
N LYS A 151 -16.93 -8.79 5.53
CA LYS A 151 -18.03 -9.24 6.39
C LYS A 151 -19.00 -8.10 6.62
N HIS A 152 -20.33 -8.34 6.58
CA HIS A 152 -21.40 -7.41 7.00
C HIS A 152 -21.05 -5.90 6.95
N ASP A 153 -21.28 -5.26 5.80
CA ASP A 153 -21.01 -3.84 5.52
C ASP A 153 -19.53 -3.42 5.57
N ILE A 154 -18.59 -4.34 5.85
CA ILE A 154 -17.15 -4.10 5.78
C ILE A 154 -16.64 -4.49 4.40
N ASN A 155 -15.99 -3.57 3.70
CA ASN A 155 -15.28 -3.86 2.44
C ASN A 155 -13.79 -3.59 2.60
N TYR A 156 -12.99 -4.34 1.84
CA TYR A 156 -11.55 -4.17 1.74
C TYR A 156 -11.16 -3.74 0.33
N GLU A 157 -10.01 -3.07 0.23
CA GLU A 157 -9.48 -2.60 -1.04
C GLU A 157 -7.95 -2.64 -1.00
N LEU A 158 -7.32 -3.15 -2.06
CA LEU A 158 -5.87 -3.17 -2.22
C LEU A 158 -5.52 -2.66 -3.61
N GLY A 159 -4.60 -1.70 -3.67
CA GLY A 159 -4.25 -1.05 -4.91
C GLY A 159 -3.03 -0.16 -4.83
N TYR A 160 -2.96 0.76 -5.78
CA TYR A 160 -1.87 1.70 -5.90
C TYR A 160 -2.33 3.09 -6.36
N ARG A 161 -1.49 4.09 -6.11
CA ARG A 161 -1.58 5.42 -6.69
C ARG A 161 -0.31 5.73 -7.49
N LEU A 162 -0.50 6.39 -8.62
CA LEU A 162 0.56 7.00 -9.42
C LEU A 162 0.23 8.46 -9.59
N GLY A 163 1.19 9.34 -9.34
CA GLY A 163 0.91 10.76 -9.43
C GLY A 163 2.13 11.65 -9.42
N LEU A 164 1.87 12.93 -9.30
CA LEU A 164 2.83 14.01 -9.22
C LEU A 164 2.63 14.72 -7.89
N VAL A 165 3.73 15.07 -7.21
CA VAL A 165 3.72 15.80 -5.95
C VAL A 165 4.65 17.01 -6.00
N THR A 166 4.22 18.12 -5.40
CA THR A 166 4.98 19.37 -5.25
C THR A 166 5.36 19.61 -3.78
N GLY A 167 6.14 20.66 -3.50
CA GLY A 167 6.48 21.06 -2.13
C GLY A 167 7.73 20.38 -1.55
N TYR A 168 8.47 19.64 -2.39
CA TYR A 168 9.70 18.92 -2.02
C TYR A 168 10.97 19.43 -2.70
N LYS A 169 10.89 20.52 -3.48
CA LYS A 169 12.04 21.14 -4.11
C LYS A 169 13.13 21.48 -3.06
N GLY A 170 14.37 21.16 -3.39
CA GLY A 170 15.55 21.35 -2.55
C GLY A 170 15.87 20.15 -1.65
N HIS A 171 15.08 19.07 -1.70
CA HIS A 171 15.23 17.93 -0.82
C HIS A 171 15.47 16.63 -1.60
N ASN A 172 16.39 15.79 -1.11
CA ASN A 172 16.62 14.45 -1.67
C ASN A 172 15.48 13.51 -1.23
N ILE A 173 14.63 13.13 -2.18
CA ILE A 173 13.61 12.10 -1.99
C ILE A 173 14.20 10.75 -2.44
N LEU A 174 14.04 9.72 -1.60
CA LEU A 174 14.46 8.34 -1.89
C LEU A 174 15.95 8.18 -2.27
N GLY A 175 16.80 9.15 -1.90
CA GLY A 175 18.22 9.15 -2.26
C GLY A 175 18.49 9.45 -3.74
N ILE A 176 17.51 9.93 -4.49
CA ILE A 176 17.65 10.26 -5.91
C ILE A 176 18.02 11.75 -6.01
N GLU A 177 19.25 12.06 -6.41
CA GLU A 177 19.68 13.47 -6.55
C GLU A 177 18.98 14.21 -7.69
N ALA A 178 18.61 13.49 -8.76
CA ALA A 178 17.95 14.07 -9.92
C ALA A 178 16.61 14.77 -9.59
N VAL A 179 15.91 14.33 -8.53
CA VAL A 179 14.63 14.95 -8.12
C VAL A 179 14.81 16.12 -7.15
N LYS A 180 16.03 16.35 -6.63
CA LYS A 180 16.32 17.40 -5.64
C LYS A 180 15.91 18.79 -6.13
N ASN A 181 16.18 19.09 -7.41
CA ASN A 181 15.92 20.41 -7.97
C ASN A 181 14.56 20.49 -8.69
N SER A 182 13.85 19.37 -8.81
CA SER A 182 12.57 19.35 -9.50
C SER A 182 11.46 19.98 -8.63
N PRO A 183 10.65 20.90 -9.17
CA PRO A 183 9.47 21.41 -8.47
C PRO A 183 8.36 20.36 -8.37
N ILE A 184 8.37 19.36 -9.26
CA ILE A 184 7.36 18.32 -9.39
C ILE A 184 8.05 16.96 -9.38
N ILE A 185 7.60 16.06 -8.52
CA ILE A 185 8.22 14.75 -8.33
C ILE A 185 7.18 13.67 -8.63
N PRO A 186 7.45 12.72 -9.53
CA PRO A 186 6.56 11.58 -9.71
C PRO A 186 6.62 10.67 -8.49
N TYR A 187 5.50 10.07 -8.13
CA TYR A 187 5.43 9.11 -7.04
C TYR A 187 4.58 7.89 -7.39
N VAL A 188 4.90 6.80 -6.71
CA VAL A 188 4.09 5.59 -6.61
C VAL A 188 3.81 5.33 -5.13
N GLN A 189 2.60 4.90 -4.82
CA GLN A 189 2.19 4.62 -3.45
C GLN A 189 1.30 3.38 -3.44
N LEU A 190 1.60 2.38 -2.61
CA LEU A 190 0.66 1.30 -2.35
C LEU A 190 -0.42 1.79 -1.38
N VAL A 191 -1.65 1.31 -1.56
CA VAL A 191 -2.79 1.67 -0.72
C VAL A 191 -3.58 0.42 -0.33
N PHE A 192 -3.97 0.36 0.93
CA PHE A 192 -4.87 -0.64 1.48
C PHE A 192 -5.96 0.08 2.28
N GLY A 193 -7.22 -0.23 1.98
CA GLY A 193 -8.38 0.37 2.61
C GLY A 193 -9.26 -0.67 3.29
N LEU A 194 -9.83 -0.30 4.43
CA LEU A 194 -10.97 -0.95 5.05
C LEU A 194 -12.06 0.09 5.26
N ASN A 195 -13.29 -0.21 4.86
CA ASN A 195 -14.42 0.68 5.11
C ASN A 195 -15.58 -0.06 5.76
N TYR A 196 -16.32 0.66 6.60
CA TYR A 196 -17.60 0.26 7.13
C TYR A 196 -18.63 1.31 6.70
N LYS A 197 -19.58 0.92 5.84
CA LYS A 197 -20.53 1.86 5.21
C LYS A 197 -19.78 3.06 4.61
N TYR A 198 -20.07 4.28 5.02
CA TYR A 198 -19.47 5.49 4.43
C TYR A 198 -18.09 5.84 4.97
N VAL A 199 -17.65 5.24 6.07
CA VAL A 199 -16.39 5.62 6.73
C VAL A 199 -15.33 4.58 6.45
N GLY A 200 -14.16 5.05 6.04
CA GLY A 200 -13.02 4.21 5.73
C GLY A 200 -11.74 4.63 6.42
N TRP A 201 -10.89 3.64 6.59
CA TRP A 201 -9.54 3.75 7.06
C TRP A 201 -8.60 3.29 5.96
N GLU A 202 -7.50 3.99 5.80
CA GLU A 202 -6.48 3.68 4.80
C GLU A 202 -5.11 3.55 5.44
N ILE A 203 -4.35 2.55 5.00
CA ILE A 203 -2.90 2.47 5.13
C ILE A 203 -2.30 2.69 3.75
N SER A 204 -1.23 3.45 3.67
CA SER A 204 -0.51 3.66 2.42
C SER A 204 0.99 3.69 2.61
N ALA A 205 1.73 3.27 1.59
CA ALA A 205 3.18 3.22 1.58
C ALA A 205 3.72 4.04 0.39
N PRO A 206 3.95 5.35 0.55
CA PRO A 206 4.55 6.19 -0.50
C PRO A 206 6.04 5.89 -0.72
N SER A 207 6.67 5.13 0.17
CA SER A 207 8.02 4.60 -0.01
C SER A 207 8.25 3.36 0.85
N PRO A 208 9.30 2.57 0.60
CA PRO A 208 9.63 1.41 1.44
C PRO A 208 9.92 1.74 2.91
N TYR A 209 10.20 3.01 3.26
CA TYR A 209 10.56 3.42 4.61
C TYR A 209 9.50 4.30 5.29
N VAL A 210 8.40 4.57 4.60
CA VAL A 210 7.33 5.44 5.12
C VAL A 210 6.00 4.72 4.99
N LEU A 211 5.36 4.49 6.13
CA LEU A 211 3.98 4.10 6.20
C LEU A 211 3.15 5.30 6.61
N SER A 212 2.00 5.46 5.98
CA SER A 212 1.04 6.50 6.30
C SER A 212 -0.32 5.87 6.56
N THR A 213 -1.12 6.51 7.38
CA THR A 213 -2.48 6.07 7.67
C THR A 213 -3.41 7.25 7.83
N GLY A 214 -4.67 7.11 7.45
CA GLY A 214 -5.66 8.20 7.49
C GLY A 214 -7.08 7.68 7.35
N PHE A 215 -8.03 8.62 7.33
CA PHE A 215 -9.45 8.30 7.16
C PHE A 215 -9.98 8.85 5.85
N TYR A 216 -11.05 8.24 5.36
CA TYR A 216 -11.83 8.76 4.24
C TYR A 216 -13.32 8.57 4.46
N ILE A 217 -14.11 9.40 3.78
CA ILE A 217 -15.56 9.30 3.68
C ILE A 217 -15.90 8.98 2.23
N ARG A 218 -16.76 7.98 2.01
CA ARG A 218 -17.31 7.60 0.70
C ARG A 218 -18.67 8.25 0.50
N PHE A 219 -18.92 8.75 -0.69
CA PHE A 219 -20.21 9.30 -1.10
C PHE A 219 -20.88 8.32 -2.06
N LEU A 220 -22.21 8.17 -1.92
CA LEU A 220 -23.06 7.42 -2.85
C LEU A 220 -23.51 8.30 -4.00
#